data_AF-A0A3P1ZB69-F1
#
_entry.id   AF-A0A3P1ZB69-F1
#
_cell.length_a   1.000
_cell.length_b   1.000
_cell.length_c   1.000
_cell.angle_alpha   90.00
_cell.angle_beta   90.00
_cell.angle_gamma   90.00
#
_symmetry.space_group_name_H-M   'P 1'
#
loop_
_entity.id
_entity.type
_entity.pdbx_description
1 polymer ?
#
loop_
_entity_poly.entity_id
_entity_poly.type
_entity_poly.pdbx_seq_one_letter_code
_entity_poly.pdbx_strand_id
1 'polypeptide(L)'
;MKQAFKIAVFYYTQTGQALAIAQKICEPLAQAGCSVVYKEIVPERPYPFPWSANDFFQVFPESRLGIACPLKPFDLNDVHDADLVMIAGQSWYLSLSVPLHAFFQSDDIKAFLKGRRVVFVNGCRNMWMMTQQKVREYIREAGGDYVGWVVLQDRSSNLIGVLSTVRWLIRGRKEATRWLPSAGVSQAEIDGSTRFGDVLLTTLRDGAFDRLQERLMEKEAITFIPHLYFIERNGYRIWGKWAHFVRKRGGYLSPARKLRLDLFRVYLFFVLYVVSPFGLLFHYITYPFRKKAFVEAKRKMCYERA
;
A
#
# COMPACT_ATOMS: atom_id res chain seq x y z
N MET A 1 2.58 -26.61 -26.43
CA MET A 1 3.31 -26.61 -25.15
C MET A 1 2.79 -25.44 -24.32
N LYS A 2 2.29 -25.65 -23.09
CA LYS A 2 1.84 -24.54 -22.22
C LYS A 2 3.07 -23.66 -21.94
N GLN A 3 3.05 -22.42 -22.41
CA GLN A 3 4.07 -21.44 -22.04
C GLN A 3 3.99 -21.24 -20.52
N ALA A 4 5.03 -21.67 -19.80
CA ALA A 4 5.13 -21.50 -18.36
C ALA A 4 5.74 -20.12 -18.12
N PHE A 5 4.92 -19.16 -17.70
CA PHE A 5 5.37 -17.82 -17.36
C PHE A 5 6.08 -17.81 -16.01
N LYS A 6 6.95 -16.82 -15.79
CA LYS A 6 7.66 -16.61 -14.54
C LYS A 6 7.28 -15.28 -13.91
N ILE A 7 6.91 -15.33 -12.63
CA ILE A 7 6.46 -14.17 -11.85
C ILE A 7 7.44 -13.95 -10.70
N ALA A 8 8.01 -12.75 -10.64
CA ALA A 8 8.82 -12.30 -9.51
C ALA A 8 7.96 -11.50 -8.54
N VAL A 9 7.74 -12.02 -7.32
CA VAL A 9 6.94 -11.38 -6.28
C VAL A 9 7.87 -10.78 -5.23
N PHE A 10 8.02 -9.46 -5.22
CA PHE A 10 8.68 -8.74 -4.14
C PHE A 10 7.66 -8.31 -3.11
N TYR A 11 7.92 -8.55 -1.83
CA TYR A 11 6.97 -8.15 -0.80
C TYR A 11 7.64 -7.63 0.47
N TYR A 12 7.02 -6.63 1.08
CA TYR A 12 7.24 -6.30 2.47
C TYR A 12 5.91 -6.45 3.21
N THR A 13 5.87 -7.28 4.24
CA THR A 13 4.69 -7.39 5.09
C THR A 13 5.03 -7.34 6.55
N GLN A 14 4.35 -6.46 7.28
CA GLN A 14 4.51 -6.40 8.73
C GLN A 14 3.61 -7.39 9.46
N THR A 15 2.40 -7.61 8.94
CA THR A 15 1.36 -8.40 9.61
C THR A 15 1.07 -9.73 8.92
N GLY A 16 1.78 -10.03 7.83
CA GLY A 16 1.50 -11.15 6.93
C GLY A 16 0.42 -10.85 5.89
N GLN A 17 -0.40 -9.81 6.07
CA GLN A 17 -1.57 -9.57 5.19
C GLN A 17 -1.20 -9.29 3.73
N ALA A 18 -0.15 -8.49 3.47
CA ALA A 18 0.26 -8.18 2.10
C ALA A 18 0.79 -9.42 1.36
N LEU A 19 1.55 -10.28 2.07
CA LEU A 19 2.01 -11.55 1.52
C LEU A 19 0.83 -12.51 1.25
N ALA A 20 -0.10 -12.63 2.19
CA ALA A 20 -1.28 -13.48 2.02
C ALA A 20 -2.12 -13.07 0.79
N ILE A 21 -2.30 -11.76 0.57
CA ILE A 21 -2.98 -11.25 -0.63
C ILE A 21 -2.19 -11.63 -1.90
N ALA A 22 -0.88 -11.39 -1.93
CA ALA A 22 -0.04 -11.72 -3.08
C ALA A 22 -0.08 -13.23 -3.40
N GLN A 23 -0.02 -14.07 -2.37
CA GLN A 23 -0.14 -15.52 -2.51
C GLN A 23 -1.49 -15.93 -3.11
N LYS A 24 -2.60 -15.38 -2.60
CA LYS A 24 -3.94 -15.65 -3.16
C LYS A 24 -4.08 -15.20 -4.60
N ILE A 25 -3.53 -14.05 -4.97
CA ILE A 25 -3.50 -13.61 -6.38
C ILE A 25 -2.66 -14.55 -7.24
N CYS A 26 -1.58 -15.13 -6.69
CA CYS A 26 -0.70 -16.04 -7.43
C CYS A 26 -1.19 -17.49 -7.51
N GLU A 27 -2.22 -17.89 -6.76
CA GLU A 27 -2.74 -19.26 -6.75
C GLU A 27 -3.15 -19.74 -8.17
N PRO A 28 -3.97 -19.01 -8.96
CA PRO A 28 -4.32 -19.44 -10.31
C PRO A 28 -3.13 -19.51 -11.28
N LEU A 29 -2.14 -18.64 -11.09
CA LEU A 29 -0.90 -18.63 -11.88
C LEU A 29 -0.10 -19.92 -11.65
N ALA A 30 0.09 -20.28 -10.37
CA ALA A 30 0.79 -21.50 -10.00
C ALA A 30 0.04 -22.77 -10.47
N GLN A 31 -1.29 -22.81 -10.29
CA GLN A 31 -2.13 -23.91 -10.78
C GLN A 31 -2.07 -24.07 -12.31
N ALA A 32 -1.86 -22.97 -13.04
CA ALA A 32 -1.68 -23.00 -14.48
C ALA A 32 -0.28 -23.45 -14.94
N GLY A 33 0.64 -23.70 -14.00
CA GLY A 33 2.02 -24.12 -14.26
C GLY A 33 3.03 -22.97 -14.36
N CYS A 34 2.66 -21.74 -13.96
CA CYS A 34 3.61 -20.63 -13.92
C CYS A 34 4.58 -20.80 -12.73
N SER A 35 5.84 -20.39 -12.90
CA SER A 35 6.80 -20.31 -11.81
C SER A 35 6.59 -19.01 -11.04
N VAL A 36 6.42 -19.08 -9.72
CA VAL A 36 6.25 -17.90 -8.86
C VAL A 36 7.37 -17.89 -7.83
N VAL A 37 8.24 -16.88 -7.91
CA VAL A 37 9.40 -16.72 -7.02
C VAL A 37 9.13 -15.55 -6.07
N TYR A 38 9.13 -15.83 -4.77
CA TYR A 38 8.88 -14.84 -3.73
C TYR A 38 10.20 -14.31 -3.15
N LYS A 39 10.33 -12.98 -3.07
CA LYS A 39 11.49 -12.25 -2.56
C LYS A 39 11.04 -11.28 -1.47
N GLU A 40 11.44 -11.53 -0.23
CA GLU A 40 11.14 -10.63 0.87
C GLU A 40 12.04 -9.39 0.82
N ILE A 41 11.43 -8.21 1.03
CA ILE A 41 12.12 -6.95 1.24
C ILE A 41 12.46 -6.85 2.73
N VAL A 42 13.70 -7.16 3.07
CA VAL A 42 14.14 -7.27 4.47
C VAL A 42 14.93 -6.02 4.88
N PRO A 43 14.39 -5.14 5.74
CA PRO A 43 15.18 -4.06 6.31
C PRO A 43 16.26 -4.62 7.23
N GLU A 44 17.45 -4.00 7.25
CA GLU A 44 18.53 -4.44 8.16
C GLU A 44 18.10 -4.39 9.63
N ARG A 45 17.32 -3.35 9.96
CA ARG A 45 16.62 -3.24 11.23
C ARG A 45 15.12 -3.54 11.04
N PRO A 46 14.62 -4.68 11.55
CA PRO A 46 13.21 -5.00 11.48
C PRO A 46 12.32 -3.97 12.16
N TYR A 47 11.13 -3.75 11.59
CA TYR A 47 10.06 -3.00 12.24
C TYR A 47 9.17 -3.97 13.02
N PRO A 48 8.97 -3.75 14.34
CA PRO A 48 8.32 -4.72 15.20
C PRO A 48 6.84 -4.89 14.86
N PHE A 49 6.32 -6.09 15.14
CA PHE A 49 4.89 -6.34 15.21
C PHE A 49 4.61 -7.34 16.36
N PRO A 50 3.70 -7.05 17.29
CA PRO A 50 3.00 -5.77 17.43
C PRO A 50 3.95 -4.63 17.80
N TRP A 51 3.55 -3.40 17.50
CA TRP A 51 4.29 -2.19 17.81
C TRP A 51 4.16 -1.79 19.27
N SER A 52 5.26 -1.29 19.85
CA SER A 52 5.14 -0.38 20.99
C SER A 52 4.54 0.95 20.53
N ALA A 53 3.84 1.66 21.43
CA ALA A 53 3.30 2.98 21.10
C ALA A 53 4.40 3.96 20.67
N ASN A 54 5.59 3.88 21.28
CA ASN A 54 6.72 4.71 20.89
C ASN A 54 7.18 4.37 19.47
N ASP A 55 7.49 3.10 19.18
CA ASP A 55 8.04 2.70 17.87
C ASP A 55 7.07 2.98 16.72
N PHE A 56 5.77 2.84 16.97
CA PHE A 56 4.72 3.25 16.03
C PHE A 56 4.91 4.72 15.63
N PHE A 57 4.92 5.66 16.58
CA PHE A 57 5.10 7.07 16.24
C PHE A 57 6.52 7.41 15.75
N GLN A 58 7.55 6.65 16.14
CA GLN A 58 8.91 6.88 15.67
C GLN A 58 9.04 6.70 14.17
N VAL A 59 8.32 5.78 13.52
CA VAL A 59 8.45 5.54 12.08
C VAL A 59 7.72 6.58 11.22
N PHE A 60 6.83 7.38 11.82
CA PHE A 60 5.99 8.35 11.09
C PHE A 60 6.78 9.29 10.17
N PRO A 61 7.82 10.01 10.63
CA PRO A 61 8.51 10.99 9.78
C PRO A 61 9.19 10.33 8.59
N GLU A 62 9.86 9.20 8.80
CA GLU A 62 10.58 8.47 7.77
C GLU A 62 9.63 7.90 6.70
N SER A 63 8.52 7.27 7.11
CA SER A 63 7.50 6.76 6.17
C SER A 63 6.84 7.88 5.40
N ARG A 64 6.44 8.95 6.10
CA ARG A 64 5.75 10.06 5.44
C ARG A 64 6.67 10.78 4.46
N LEU A 65 7.93 11.00 4.78
CA LEU A 65 8.86 11.72 3.90
C LEU A 65 9.52 10.82 2.85
N GLY A 66 9.27 9.51 2.87
CA GLY A 66 9.88 8.55 1.95
C GLY A 66 11.39 8.39 2.16
N ILE A 67 11.88 8.56 3.40
CA ILE A 67 13.29 8.39 3.73
C ILE A 67 13.59 6.89 3.74
N ALA A 68 14.46 6.44 2.83
CA ALA A 68 14.87 5.05 2.75
C ALA A 68 15.58 4.59 4.03
N CYS A 69 15.28 3.37 4.47
CA CYS A 69 16.08 2.64 5.45
C CYS A 69 17.08 1.72 4.75
N PRO A 70 18.15 1.28 5.43
CA PRO A 70 19.01 0.22 4.92
C PRO A 70 18.23 -1.10 4.74
N LEU A 71 18.49 -1.79 3.62
CA LEU A 71 17.92 -3.10 3.30
C LEU A 71 19.05 -4.12 3.19
N LYS A 72 18.75 -5.38 3.51
CA LYS A 72 19.63 -6.48 3.12
C LYS A 72 19.70 -6.59 1.59
N PRO A 73 20.84 -7.01 1.01
CA PRO A 73 20.99 -7.17 -0.43
C PRO A 73 19.96 -8.12 -1.04
N PHE A 74 19.61 -7.88 -2.31
CA PHE A 74 18.74 -8.74 -3.10
C PHE A 74 19.58 -9.63 -4.01
N ASP A 75 19.31 -10.94 -3.99
CA ASP A 75 19.70 -11.80 -5.09
C ASP A 75 18.59 -11.78 -6.15
N LEU A 76 18.94 -11.32 -7.36
CA LEU A 76 18.02 -11.15 -8.48
C LEU A 76 18.26 -12.18 -9.60
N ASN A 77 19.24 -13.08 -9.45
CA ASN A 77 19.66 -13.99 -10.52
C ASN A 77 18.55 -14.95 -10.94
N ASP A 78 17.77 -15.44 -9.97
CA ASP A 78 16.65 -16.35 -10.16
C ASP A 78 15.36 -15.67 -10.63
N VAL A 79 15.35 -14.35 -10.82
CA VAL A 79 14.16 -13.59 -11.27
C VAL A 79 14.46 -12.63 -12.43
N HIS A 80 15.67 -12.66 -12.97
CA HIS A 80 16.09 -11.76 -14.06
C HIS A 80 15.25 -11.95 -15.34
N ASP A 81 14.79 -13.16 -15.60
CA ASP A 81 13.98 -13.60 -16.72
C ASP A 81 12.45 -13.57 -16.47
N ALA A 82 11.99 -12.91 -15.38
CA ALA A 82 10.57 -12.86 -15.07
C ALA A 82 9.75 -12.10 -16.12
N ASP A 83 8.62 -12.67 -16.54
CA ASP A 83 7.66 -12.06 -17.47
C ASP A 83 6.83 -10.94 -16.83
N LEU A 84 6.65 -11.02 -15.51
CA LEU A 84 5.89 -10.07 -14.71
C LEU A 84 6.53 -9.89 -13.32
N VAL A 85 6.65 -8.64 -12.88
CA VAL A 85 7.04 -8.28 -11.52
C VAL A 85 5.81 -7.87 -10.73
N MET A 86 5.53 -8.57 -9.63
CA MET A 86 4.51 -8.17 -8.65
C MET A 86 5.20 -7.59 -7.42
N ILE A 87 4.78 -6.41 -6.98
CA ILE A 87 5.26 -5.78 -5.76
C ILE A 87 4.09 -5.69 -4.78
N ALA A 88 4.19 -6.35 -3.64
CA ALA A 88 3.13 -6.40 -2.64
C ALA A 88 3.53 -5.69 -1.35
N GLY A 89 2.61 -4.91 -0.79
CA GLY A 89 2.92 -4.15 0.41
C GLY A 89 1.73 -3.49 1.08
N GLN A 90 2.05 -2.66 2.07
CA GLN A 90 1.07 -1.87 2.81
C GLN A 90 1.47 -0.40 2.90
N SER A 91 0.44 0.43 3.14
CA SER A 91 0.56 1.86 3.39
C SER A 91 0.78 2.15 4.87
N TRP A 92 1.69 3.05 5.19
CA TRP A 92 1.91 3.62 6.52
C TRP A 92 1.79 5.14 6.47
N TYR A 93 1.05 5.73 7.41
CA TYR A 93 0.91 7.18 7.54
C TYR A 93 0.55 7.95 6.25
N LEU A 94 -0.39 7.42 5.47
CA LEU A 94 -0.81 7.96 4.16
C LEU A 94 0.31 7.95 3.11
N SER A 95 1.32 7.10 3.29
CA SER A 95 2.47 6.89 2.41
C SER A 95 2.77 5.40 2.29
N LEU A 96 3.82 5.04 1.54
CA LEU A 96 4.35 3.67 1.56
C LEU A 96 5.00 3.38 2.93
N SER A 97 5.04 2.11 3.29
CA SER A 97 5.89 1.64 4.39
C SER A 97 7.37 1.90 4.07
N VAL A 98 8.19 2.12 5.11
CA VAL A 98 9.60 2.52 4.91
C VAL A 98 10.41 1.50 4.09
N PRO A 99 10.27 0.17 4.29
CA PRO A 99 11.00 -0.80 3.48
C PRO A 99 10.61 -0.75 1.99
N LEU A 100 9.35 -0.44 1.67
CA LEU A 100 8.94 -0.26 0.26
C LEU A 100 9.55 1.01 -0.33
N HIS A 101 9.58 2.11 0.43
CA HIS A 101 10.30 3.32 0.00
C HIS A 101 11.77 3.02 -0.28
N ALA A 102 12.43 2.25 0.58
CA ALA A 102 13.82 1.85 0.40
C ALA A 102 14.01 0.93 -0.83
N PHE A 103 13.10 -0.03 -1.03
CA PHE A 103 13.12 -0.95 -2.16
C PHE A 103 13.10 -0.19 -3.49
N PHE A 104 12.13 0.71 -3.67
CA PHE A 104 12.01 1.50 -4.89
C PHE A 104 13.17 2.50 -5.10
N GLN A 105 13.85 2.91 -4.03
CA GLN A 105 14.98 3.84 -4.10
C GLN A 105 16.33 3.14 -4.33
N SER A 106 16.41 1.82 -4.15
CA SER A 106 17.62 1.03 -4.41
C SER A 106 18.01 1.06 -5.88
N ASP A 107 19.29 1.28 -6.16
CA ASP A 107 19.80 1.37 -7.53
C ASP A 107 19.73 0.03 -8.26
N ASP A 108 20.01 -1.08 -7.58
CA ASP A 108 19.85 -2.42 -8.14
C ASP A 108 18.40 -2.71 -8.52
N ILE A 109 17.45 -2.27 -7.69
CA ILE A 109 16.02 -2.45 -7.96
C ILE A 109 15.56 -1.53 -9.09
N LYS A 110 16.03 -0.29 -9.16
CA LYS A 110 15.72 0.59 -10.31
C LYS A 110 16.24 -0.02 -11.61
N ALA A 111 17.47 -0.52 -11.62
CA ALA A 111 18.05 -1.20 -12.77
C ALA A 111 17.24 -2.46 -13.15
N PHE A 112 16.79 -3.22 -12.16
CA PHE A 112 15.92 -4.36 -12.37
C PHE A 112 14.53 -3.97 -12.88
N LEU A 113 13.90 -2.90 -12.43
CA LEU A 113 12.56 -2.55 -12.89
C LEU A 113 12.53 -1.97 -14.31
N LYS A 114 13.67 -1.50 -14.84
CA LYS A 114 13.78 -0.89 -16.17
C LYS A 114 13.24 -1.81 -17.27
N GLY A 115 12.23 -1.32 -18.00
CA GLY A 115 11.55 -2.02 -19.09
C GLY A 115 10.69 -3.22 -18.66
N ARG A 116 10.62 -3.55 -17.36
CA ARG A 116 9.85 -4.68 -16.86
C ARG A 116 8.39 -4.27 -16.59
N ARG A 117 7.49 -5.21 -16.80
CA ARG A 117 6.05 -5.05 -16.49
C ARG A 117 5.84 -5.22 -15.00
N VAL A 118 5.25 -4.22 -14.36
CA VAL A 118 5.09 -4.15 -12.91
C VAL A 118 3.60 -4.08 -12.55
N VAL A 119 3.19 -4.95 -11.62
CA VAL A 119 1.90 -4.85 -10.92
C VAL A 119 2.15 -4.54 -9.45
N PHE A 120 1.37 -3.62 -8.89
CA PHE A 120 1.42 -3.31 -7.47
C PHE A 120 0.19 -3.81 -6.72
N VAL A 121 0.39 -4.46 -5.59
CA VAL A 121 -0.67 -4.98 -4.73
C VAL A 121 -0.57 -4.30 -3.37
N ASN A 122 -1.62 -3.56 -2.99
CA ASN A 122 -1.67 -2.83 -1.73
C ASN A 122 -2.74 -3.41 -0.80
N GLY A 123 -2.32 -3.93 0.35
CA GLY A 123 -3.21 -4.20 1.47
C GLY A 123 -3.24 -2.98 2.40
N CYS A 124 -4.39 -2.34 2.56
CA CYS A 124 -4.50 -1.13 3.38
C CYS A 124 -5.80 -1.08 4.20
N ARG A 125 -5.92 -0.08 5.08
CA ARG A 125 -7.19 0.19 5.76
C ARG A 125 -8.21 0.72 4.76
N ASN A 126 -8.04 1.95 4.27
CA ASN A 126 -8.99 2.57 3.32
C ASN A 126 -8.44 3.82 2.61
N MET A 127 -7.16 4.16 2.81
CA MET A 127 -6.50 5.32 2.23
C MET A 127 -5.24 4.85 1.52
N TRP A 128 -5.26 4.89 0.20
CA TRP A 128 -4.29 4.25 -0.68
C TRP A 128 -3.83 5.16 -1.82
N MET A 129 -4.50 6.28 -2.05
CA MET A 129 -4.31 7.08 -3.25
C MET A 129 -2.94 7.75 -3.29
N MET A 130 -2.45 8.22 -2.14
CA MET A 130 -1.13 8.85 -2.08
C MET A 130 0.00 7.82 -2.17
N THR A 131 -0.20 6.64 -1.58
CA THR A 131 0.67 5.48 -1.76
C THR A 131 0.76 5.13 -3.25
N GLN A 132 -0.39 5.03 -3.93
CA GLN A 132 -0.46 4.71 -5.35
C GLN A 132 0.22 5.75 -6.23
N GLN A 133 0.02 7.05 -5.95
CA GLN A 133 0.74 8.11 -6.65
C GLN A 133 2.26 7.96 -6.48
N LYS A 134 2.72 7.63 -5.27
CA LYS A 134 4.15 7.48 -5.04
C LYS A 134 4.75 6.25 -5.72
N VAL A 135 4.01 5.14 -5.77
CA VAL A 135 4.42 3.94 -6.53
C VAL A 135 4.54 4.24 -8.03
N ARG A 136 3.58 4.98 -8.60
CA ARG A 136 3.64 5.42 -10.00
C ARG A 136 4.91 6.22 -10.30
N GLU A 137 5.22 7.18 -9.43
CA GLU A 137 6.45 7.96 -9.55
C GLU A 137 7.69 7.06 -9.54
N TYR A 138 7.80 6.15 -8.56
CA TYR A 138 8.95 5.27 -8.44
C TYR A 138 9.14 4.32 -9.62
N ILE A 139 8.06 3.69 -10.09
CA ILE A 139 8.16 2.77 -11.23
C ILE A 139 8.55 3.53 -12.49
N ARG A 140 7.98 4.72 -12.71
CA ARG A 140 8.32 5.57 -13.85
C ARG A 140 9.77 6.06 -13.78
N GLU A 141 10.24 6.48 -12.61
CA GLU A 141 11.64 6.90 -12.38
C GLU A 141 12.63 5.76 -12.65
N ALA A 142 12.25 4.52 -12.33
CA ALA A 142 13.03 3.33 -12.67
C ALA A 142 12.94 2.94 -14.16
N GLY A 143 12.08 3.58 -14.94
CA GLY A 143 11.80 3.22 -16.33
C GLY A 143 11.04 1.89 -16.48
N GLY A 144 10.33 1.45 -15.44
CA GLY A 144 9.46 0.27 -15.49
C GLY A 144 8.11 0.58 -16.12
N ASP A 145 7.47 -0.45 -16.66
CA ASP A 145 6.14 -0.36 -17.24
C ASP A 145 5.08 -0.70 -16.19
N TYR A 146 4.35 0.30 -15.71
CA TYR A 146 3.32 0.10 -14.71
C TYR A 146 1.99 -0.34 -15.35
N VAL A 147 1.79 -1.65 -15.41
CA VAL A 147 0.71 -2.28 -16.19
C VAL A 147 -0.58 -2.52 -15.39
N GLY A 148 -0.50 -2.59 -14.06
CA GLY A 148 -1.70 -2.81 -13.25
C GLY A 148 -1.50 -2.65 -11.75
N TRP A 149 -2.59 -2.50 -11.02
CA TRP A 149 -2.58 -2.43 -9.57
C TRP A 149 -3.89 -2.88 -8.94
N VAL A 150 -3.75 -3.50 -7.77
CA VAL A 150 -4.82 -4.07 -6.98
C VAL A 150 -4.76 -3.46 -5.59
N VAL A 151 -5.91 -3.01 -5.08
CA VAL A 151 -6.02 -2.42 -3.74
C VAL A 151 -7.11 -3.14 -2.96
N LEU A 152 -6.69 -3.93 -1.99
CA LEU A 152 -7.60 -4.53 -1.01
C LEU A 152 -7.64 -3.67 0.24
N GLN A 153 -8.84 -3.34 0.68
CA GLN A 153 -9.08 -2.43 1.79
C GLN A 153 -9.99 -3.05 2.86
N ASP A 154 -9.80 -2.65 4.11
CA ASP A 154 -10.75 -2.86 5.19
C ASP A 154 -12.06 -2.10 4.86
N ARG A 155 -13.17 -2.84 4.84
CA ARG A 155 -14.51 -2.29 4.51
C ARG A 155 -15.23 -1.67 5.72
N SER A 156 -14.61 -1.68 6.91
CA SER A 156 -15.14 -1.01 8.09
C SER A 156 -15.27 0.49 7.89
N SER A 157 -16.21 1.12 8.62
CA SER A 157 -16.29 2.59 8.64
C SER A 157 -14.98 3.20 9.14
N ASN A 158 -14.63 4.41 8.69
CA ASN A 158 -13.28 4.95 8.89
C ASN A 158 -12.82 4.96 10.36
N LEU A 159 -13.68 5.40 11.29
CA LEU A 159 -13.32 5.44 12.72
C LEU A 159 -13.24 4.03 13.33
N ILE A 160 -14.17 3.13 12.99
CA ILE A 160 -14.15 1.74 13.46
C ILE A 160 -12.90 1.02 12.95
N GLY A 161 -12.55 1.23 11.68
CA GLY A 161 -11.32 0.72 11.08
C GLY A 161 -10.06 1.25 11.78
N VAL A 162 -10.07 2.51 12.24
CA VAL A 162 -8.94 3.04 13.03
C VAL A 162 -8.83 2.30 14.37
N LEU A 163 -9.94 2.12 15.09
CA LEU A 163 -9.94 1.45 16.38
C LEU A 163 -9.51 -0.01 16.26
N SER A 164 -10.02 -0.76 15.28
CA SER A 164 -9.62 -2.14 15.01
C SER A 164 -8.15 -2.23 14.59
N THR A 165 -7.68 -1.32 13.72
CA THR A 165 -6.27 -1.26 13.28
C THR A 165 -5.33 -0.95 14.44
N VAL A 166 -5.64 0.02 15.31
CA VAL A 166 -4.80 0.34 16.48
C VAL A 166 -4.77 -0.85 17.44
N ARG A 167 -5.90 -1.52 17.68
CA ARG A 167 -5.96 -2.76 18.46
C ARG A 167 -5.04 -3.83 17.86
N TRP A 168 -5.05 -4.00 16.54
CA TRP A 168 -4.24 -5.01 15.87
C TRP A 168 -2.76 -4.67 15.89
N LEU A 169 -2.38 -3.46 15.49
CA LEU A 169 -0.98 -3.04 15.39
C LEU A 169 -0.30 -2.92 16.75
N ILE A 170 -1.00 -2.48 17.80
CA ILE A 170 -0.40 -2.25 19.13
C ILE A 170 -0.57 -3.47 20.05
N ARG A 171 -1.70 -4.17 19.97
CA ARG A 171 -2.00 -5.31 20.89
C ARG A 171 -1.88 -6.68 20.22
N GLY A 172 -1.60 -6.74 18.93
CA GLY A 172 -1.52 -7.99 18.17
C GLY A 172 -2.87 -8.68 17.94
N ARG A 173 -3.99 -8.04 18.27
CA ARG A 173 -5.33 -8.69 18.24
C ARG A 173 -6.11 -8.33 16.97
N LYS A 174 -6.00 -9.21 15.96
CA LYS A 174 -6.73 -9.08 14.68
C LYS A 174 -8.21 -9.40 14.81
N GLU A 175 -8.54 -10.45 15.56
CA GLU A 175 -9.87 -11.05 15.62
C GLU A 175 -11.00 -10.08 15.98
N ALA A 176 -12.20 -10.40 15.49
CA ALA A 176 -13.40 -9.67 15.87
C ALA A 176 -13.67 -9.83 17.37
N THR A 177 -14.28 -8.81 17.94
CA THR A 177 -14.74 -8.78 19.33
C THR A 177 -16.20 -8.39 19.35
N ARG A 178 -16.86 -8.45 20.52
CA ARG A 178 -18.25 -8.02 20.68
C ARG A 178 -18.54 -6.59 20.15
N TRP A 179 -17.55 -5.69 20.18
CA TRP A 179 -17.75 -4.26 19.87
C TRP A 179 -17.04 -3.78 18.61
N LEU A 180 -16.07 -4.53 18.10
CA LEU A 180 -15.22 -4.13 16.98
C LEU A 180 -15.03 -5.31 16.03
N PRO A 181 -15.14 -5.09 14.70
CA PRO A 181 -14.90 -6.11 13.70
C PRO A 181 -13.44 -6.59 13.72
N SER A 182 -13.12 -7.59 12.90
CA SER A 182 -11.74 -7.94 12.62
C SER A 182 -11.00 -6.77 11.95
N ALA A 183 -9.70 -6.67 12.18
CA ALA A 183 -8.89 -5.57 11.66
C ALA A 183 -8.31 -5.89 10.27
N GLY A 184 -8.26 -4.87 9.41
CA GLY A 184 -7.65 -4.95 8.09
C GLY A 184 -8.56 -5.59 7.05
N VAL A 185 -7.98 -6.01 5.92
CA VAL A 185 -8.71 -6.73 4.88
C VAL A 185 -9.31 -8.04 5.43
N SER A 186 -10.59 -8.28 5.17
CA SER A 186 -11.30 -9.48 5.60
C SER A 186 -10.77 -10.73 4.90
N GLN A 187 -10.91 -11.89 5.55
CA GLN A 187 -10.46 -13.15 4.94
C GLN A 187 -11.20 -13.46 3.63
N ALA A 188 -12.50 -13.19 3.57
CA ALA A 188 -13.29 -13.34 2.35
C ALA A 188 -12.77 -12.49 1.17
N GLU A 189 -12.32 -11.25 1.43
CA GLU A 189 -11.72 -10.41 0.38
C GLU A 189 -10.35 -10.94 -0.05
N ILE A 190 -9.54 -11.45 0.90
CA ILE A 190 -8.24 -12.07 0.61
C ILE A 190 -8.44 -13.33 -0.24
N ASP A 191 -9.33 -14.24 0.16
CA ASP A 191 -9.61 -15.48 -0.58
C ASP A 191 -10.22 -15.20 -1.95
N GLY A 192 -11.11 -14.20 -2.03
CA GLY A 192 -11.69 -13.75 -3.29
C GLY A 192 -10.69 -13.06 -4.22
N SER A 193 -9.49 -12.71 -3.78
CA SER A 193 -8.47 -12.04 -4.62
C SER A 193 -7.86 -12.95 -5.69
N THR A 194 -8.11 -14.26 -5.61
CA THR A 194 -7.85 -15.24 -6.68
C THR A 194 -8.37 -14.78 -8.04
N ARG A 195 -9.52 -14.10 -8.09
CA ARG A 195 -10.09 -13.52 -9.32
C ARG A 195 -9.14 -12.60 -10.10
N PHE A 196 -8.19 -11.96 -9.41
CA PHE A 196 -7.19 -11.11 -10.07
C PHE A 196 -6.07 -11.95 -10.69
N GLY A 197 -5.76 -13.10 -10.10
CA GLY A 197 -4.84 -14.09 -10.67
C GLY A 197 -5.33 -14.62 -12.02
N ASP A 198 -6.63 -14.88 -12.16
CA ASP A 198 -7.22 -15.31 -13.44
C ASP A 198 -7.06 -14.24 -14.54
N VAL A 199 -7.22 -12.97 -14.17
CA VAL A 199 -7.02 -11.82 -15.07
C VAL A 199 -5.55 -11.70 -15.48
N LEU A 200 -4.62 -11.85 -14.53
CA LEU A 200 -3.18 -11.84 -14.79
C LEU A 200 -2.79 -12.99 -15.72
N LEU A 201 -3.28 -14.21 -15.46
CA LEU A 201 -3.02 -15.39 -16.29
C LEU A 201 -3.52 -15.21 -17.72
N THR A 202 -4.73 -14.69 -17.88
CA THR A 202 -5.31 -14.37 -19.19
C THR A 202 -4.44 -13.36 -19.93
N THR A 203 -3.98 -12.33 -19.23
CA THR A 203 -3.17 -11.25 -19.81
C THR A 203 -1.75 -11.70 -20.16
N LEU A 204 -1.16 -12.59 -19.38
CA LEU A 204 0.13 -13.21 -19.71
C LEU A 204 0.03 -14.01 -21.01
N ARG A 205 -1.07 -14.75 -21.21
CA ARG A 205 -1.28 -15.58 -22.41
C ARG A 205 -1.54 -14.78 -23.68
N ASP A 206 -2.29 -13.69 -23.59
CA ASP A 206 -2.65 -12.88 -24.76
C ASP A 206 -1.75 -11.65 -24.98
N GLY A 207 -0.85 -11.37 -24.04
CA GLY A 207 0.08 -10.24 -24.09
C GLY A 207 -0.57 -8.86 -23.96
N ALA A 208 -1.87 -8.76 -23.66
CA ALA A 208 -2.63 -7.51 -23.69
C ALA A 208 -2.46 -6.68 -22.40
N PHE A 209 -1.21 -6.45 -21.99
CA PHE A 209 -0.86 -5.72 -20.77
C PHE A 209 -1.38 -4.29 -20.75
N ASP A 210 -1.59 -3.67 -21.91
CA ASP A 210 -2.17 -2.33 -22.00
C ASP A 210 -3.60 -2.25 -21.48
N ARG A 211 -4.33 -3.37 -21.49
CA ARG A 211 -5.70 -3.50 -20.99
C ARG A 211 -5.78 -4.19 -19.63
N LEU A 212 -4.63 -4.51 -19.01
CA LEU A 212 -4.61 -5.25 -17.75
C LEU A 212 -5.39 -4.52 -16.66
N GLN A 213 -5.14 -3.22 -16.48
CA GLN A 213 -5.82 -2.46 -15.44
C GLN A 213 -7.34 -2.38 -15.66
N GLU A 214 -7.80 -2.24 -16.90
CA GLU A 214 -9.23 -2.22 -17.22
C GLU A 214 -9.89 -3.55 -16.83
N ARG A 215 -9.27 -4.69 -17.20
CA ARG A 215 -9.73 -6.03 -16.82
C ARG A 215 -9.72 -6.25 -15.30
N LEU A 216 -8.71 -5.73 -14.60
CA LEU A 216 -8.65 -5.78 -13.13
C LEU A 216 -9.81 -4.96 -12.53
N MET A 217 -10.12 -3.79 -13.08
CA MET A 217 -11.23 -2.96 -12.64
C MET A 217 -12.60 -3.58 -12.91
N GLU A 218 -12.78 -4.35 -13.98
CA GLU A 218 -13.99 -5.16 -14.23
C GLU A 218 -14.22 -6.21 -13.14
N LYS A 219 -13.15 -6.68 -12.49
CA LYS A 219 -13.20 -7.57 -11.32
C LYS A 219 -13.16 -6.81 -9.99
N GLU A 220 -13.39 -5.50 -10.00
CA GLU A 220 -13.39 -4.64 -8.82
C GLU A 220 -12.07 -4.71 -8.03
N ALA A 221 -10.94 -4.63 -8.74
CA ALA A 221 -9.60 -4.59 -8.11
C ALA A 221 -9.38 -3.41 -7.16
N ILE A 222 -10.20 -2.36 -7.28
CA ILE A 222 -10.09 -1.15 -6.48
C ILE A 222 -11.49 -0.61 -6.19
N THR A 223 -11.76 -0.35 -4.91
CA THR A 223 -12.95 0.40 -4.49
C THR A 223 -12.60 1.87 -4.26
N PHE A 224 -13.10 2.76 -5.12
CA PHE A 224 -12.91 4.20 -4.93
C PHE A 224 -13.96 4.75 -3.96
N ILE A 225 -13.51 5.31 -2.83
CA ILE A 225 -14.37 5.95 -1.84
C ILE A 225 -14.22 7.49 -1.93
N PRO A 226 -15.22 8.23 -2.48
CA PRO A 226 -15.09 9.65 -2.76
C PRO A 226 -14.74 10.52 -1.54
N HIS A 227 -15.37 10.29 -0.39
CA HIS A 227 -15.13 11.13 0.80
C HIS A 227 -13.70 10.99 1.34
N LEU A 228 -13.05 9.83 1.12
CA LEU A 228 -11.67 9.60 1.57
C LEU A 228 -10.65 10.30 0.68
N TYR A 229 -10.95 10.58 -0.59
CA TYR A 229 -10.03 11.27 -1.50
C TYR A 229 -9.53 12.61 -0.95
N PHE A 230 -10.45 13.46 -0.51
CA PHE A 230 -10.07 14.77 0.03
C PHE A 230 -9.46 14.67 1.43
N ILE A 231 -9.95 13.74 2.26
CA ILE A 231 -9.41 13.54 3.60
C ILE A 231 -7.95 13.08 3.51
N GLU A 232 -7.67 12.07 2.68
CA GLU A 232 -6.33 11.54 2.46
C GLU A 232 -5.40 12.61 1.90
N ARG A 233 -5.79 13.32 0.85
CA ARG A 233 -4.94 14.36 0.22
C ARG A 233 -4.63 15.54 1.16
N ASN A 234 -5.62 15.99 1.94
CA ASN A 234 -5.38 17.04 2.93
C ASN A 234 -4.53 16.55 4.10
N GLY A 235 -4.84 15.34 4.61
CA GLY A 235 -4.06 14.67 5.64
C GLY A 235 -2.61 14.52 5.21
N TYR A 236 -2.36 14.02 4.01
CA TYR A 236 -1.04 13.88 3.42
C TYR A 236 -0.26 15.19 3.47
N ARG A 237 -0.84 16.29 3.00
CA ARG A 237 -0.18 17.62 3.01
C ARG A 237 0.16 18.08 4.43
N ILE A 238 -0.77 17.99 5.38
CA ILE A 238 -0.56 18.44 6.76
C ILE A 238 0.46 17.55 7.47
N TRP A 239 0.36 16.23 7.28
CA TRP A 239 1.27 15.26 7.87
C TRP A 239 2.68 15.39 7.30
N GLY A 240 2.83 15.83 6.04
CA GLY A 240 4.15 16.21 5.50
C GLY A 240 4.81 17.34 6.28
N LYS A 241 4.05 18.39 6.65
CA LYS A 241 4.55 19.49 7.49
C LYS A 241 4.96 18.99 8.88
N TRP A 242 4.13 18.14 9.50
CA TRP A 242 4.46 17.51 10.79
C TRP A 242 5.71 16.65 10.70
N ALA A 243 5.84 15.83 9.65
CA ALA A 243 6.99 14.97 9.45
C ALA A 243 8.28 15.79 9.27
N HIS A 244 8.27 16.86 8.48
CA HIS A 244 9.40 17.79 8.39
C HIS A 244 9.70 18.48 9.72
N PHE A 245 8.67 18.93 10.45
CA PHE A 245 8.84 19.53 11.77
C PHE A 245 9.52 18.57 12.74
N VAL A 246 9.10 17.31 12.82
CA VAL A 246 9.75 16.29 13.66
C VAL A 246 11.18 16.02 13.16
N ARG A 247 11.36 15.76 11.86
CA ARG A 247 12.64 15.36 11.27
C ARG A 247 13.73 16.42 11.38
N LYS A 248 13.37 17.71 11.37
CA LYS A 248 14.28 18.84 11.63
C LYS A 248 14.94 18.79 13.00
N ARG A 249 14.37 18.06 13.98
CA ARG A 249 14.93 17.94 15.32
C ARG A 249 15.87 16.75 15.49
N GLY A 250 15.69 15.69 14.70
CA GLY A 250 16.51 14.49 14.78
C GLY A 250 16.04 13.41 13.80
N GLY A 251 16.97 12.52 13.43
CA GLY A 251 16.69 11.35 12.58
C GLY A 251 15.98 10.22 13.31
N TYR A 252 15.82 9.09 12.63
CA TYR A 252 15.17 7.91 13.18
C TYR A 252 15.73 7.57 14.57
N LEU A 253 14.84 7.41 15.56
CA LEU A 253 15.13 7.10 16.97
C LEU A 253 15.96 8.12 17.74
N SER A 254 16.23 9.30 17.18
CA SER A 254 16.92 10.37 17.93
C SER A 254 16.07 10.84 19.12
N PRO A 255 16.60 10.82 20.36
CA PRO A 255 15.85 11.28 21.54
C PRO A 255 15.39 12.74 21.43
N ALA A 256 16.15 13.59 20.71
CA ALA A 256 15.86 15.01 20.55
C ALA A 256 14.48 15.28 19.92
N ARG A 257 13.96 14.36 19.11
CA ARG A 257 12.67 14.52 18.42
C ARG A 257 11.45 14.08 19.24
N LYS A 258 11.65 13.48 20.42
CA LYS A 258 10.59 12.90 21.26
C LYS A 258 9.45 13.87 21.53
N LEU A 259 9.76 15.10 21.97
CA LEU A 259 8.75 16.11 22.26
C LEU A 259 7.86 16.40 21.03
N ARG A 260 8.45 16.51 19.84
CA ARG A 260 7.69 16.80 18.60
C ARG A 260 6.82 15.60 18.18
N LEU A 261 7.25 14.37 18.46
CA LEU A 261 6.45 13.17 18.26
C LEU A 261 5.27 13.10 19.23
N ASP A 262 5.48 13.45 20.50
CA ASP A 262 4.42 13.50 21.50
C ASP A 262 3.35 14.53 21.12
N LEU A 263 3.76 15.71 20.64
CA LEU A 263 2.84 16.72 20.09
C LEU A 263 2.07 16.19 18.87
N PHE A 264 2.75 15.51 17.94
CA PHE A 264 2.08 14.90 16.79
C PHE A 264 1.09 13.81 17.20
N ARG A 265 1.42 12.99 18.22
CA ARG A 265 0.52 11.98 18.77
C ARG A 265 -0.76 12.60 19.32
N VAL A 266 -0.64 13.68 20.11
CA VAL A 266 -1.80 14.43 20.64
C VAL A 266 -2.65 14.99 19.49
N TYR A 267 -1.99 15.63 18.51
CA TYR A 267 -2.63 16.14 17.31
C TYR A 267 -3.38 15.05 16.53
N LEU A 268 -2.78 13.88 16.35
CA LEU A 268 -3.39 12.77 15.61
C LEU A 268 -4.70 12.32 16.26
N PHE A 269 -4.70 12.13 17.59
CA PHE A 269 -5.90 11.73 18.32
C PHE A 269 -6.96 12.82 18.32
N PHE A 270 -6.57 14.09 18.41
CA PHE A 270 -7.50 15.21 18.27
C PHE A 270 -8.17 15.20 16.89
N VAL A 271 -7.40 15.06 15.81
CA VAL A 271 -7.98 14.98 14.45
C VAL A 271 -8.89 13.76 14.31
N LEU A 272 -8.48 12.61 14.85
CA LEU A 272 -9.24 11.38 14.73
C LEU A 272 -10.60 11.45 15.44
N TYR A 273 -10.62 11.89 16.70
CA TYR A 273 -11.83 11.84 17.53
C TYR A 273 -12.68 13.11 17.44
N VAL A 274 -12.06 14.26 17.23
CA VAL A 274 -12.77 15.55 17.19
C VAL A 274 -13.05 15.97 15.77
N VAL A 275 -12.08 15.92 14.85
CA VAL A 275 -12.26 16.47 13.49
C VAL A 275 -12.91 15.47 12.53
N SER A 276 -12.57 14.18 12.60
CA SER A 276 -13.07 13.16 11.66
C SER A 276 -14.59 13.04 11.59
N PRO A 277 -15.37 13.15 12.70
CA PRO A 277 -16.84 13.13 12.63
C PRO A 277 -17.44 14.22 11.72
N PHE A 278 -16.81 15.40 11.67
CA PHE A 278 -17.26 16.51 10.83
C PHE A 278 -16.84 16.36 9.36
N GLY A 279 -15.90 15.47 9.05
CA GLY A 279 -15.42 15.24 7.68
C GLY A 279 -16.51 14.70 6.74
N LEU A 280 -17.40 13.85 7.25
CA LEU A 280 -18.55 13.34 6.49
C LEU A 280 -19.58 14.44 6.22
N LEU A 281 -19.87 15.27 7.22
CA LEU A 281 -20.76 16.42 7.06
C LEU A 281 -20.24 17.38 5.98
N PHE A 282 -18.95 17.72 6.02
CA PHE A 282 -18.32 18.53 4.99
C PHE A 282 -18.38 17.88 3.60
N HIS A 283 -18.21 16.56 3.52
CA HIS A 283 -18.35 15.83 2.24
C HIS A 283 -19.75 15.99 1.66
N TYR A 284 -20.81 15.75 2.43
CA TYR A 284 -22.18 15.84 1.92
C TYR A 284 -22.55 17.25 1.47
N ILE A 285 -22.13 18.28 2.23
CA ILE A 285 -22.38 19.69 1.87
C ILE A 285 -21.66 20.06 0.56
N THR A 286 -20.44 19.57 0.36
CA THR A 286 -19.61 19.94 -0.80
C THR A 286 -19.72 18.99 -1.99
N TYR A 287 -20.39 17.84 -1.84
CA TYR A 287 -20.56 16.82 -2.87
C TYR A 287 -21.12 17.35 -4.20
N PRO A 288 -22.24 18.12 -4.25
CA PRO A 288 -22.82 18.54 -5.53
C PRO A 288 -21.84 19.37 -6.39
N PHE A 289 -21.03 20.20 -5.74
CA PHE A 289 -20.02 21.02 -6.41
C PHE A 289 -18.76 20.25 -6.81
N ARG A 290 -18.58 19.02 -6.32
CA ARG A 290 -17.34 18.24 -6.46
C ARG A 290 -17.51 16.93 -7.21
N LYS A 291 -18.73 16.61 -7.67
CA LYS A 291 -19.03 15.38 -8.41
C LYS A 291 -18.09 15.16 -9.60
N LYS A 292 -17.85 16.20 -10.41
CA LYS A 292 -16.93 16.13 -11.57
C LYS A 292 -15.50 15.76 -11.14
N ALA A 293 -14.99 16.42 -10.10
CA ALA A 293 -13.66 16.14 -9.56
C ALA A 293 -13.51 14.70 -9.02
N PHE A 294 -14.57 14.11 -8.46
CA PHE A 294 -14.55 12.71 -8.02
C PHE A 294 -14.52 11.72 -9.18
N VAL A 295 -15.27 11.99 -10.25
CA VAL A 295 -15.26 11.14 -11.46
C VAL A 295 -13.88 11.17 -12.10
N GLU A 296 -13.29 12.36 -12.24
CA GLU A 296 -11.93 12.53 -12.76
C GLU A 296 -10.89 11.85 -11.87
N ALA A 297 -10.97 12.05 -10.55
CA ALA A 297 -10.07 11.39 -9.60
C ALA A 297 -10.20 9.86 -9.66
N LYS A 298 -11.42 9.32 -9.77
CA LYS A 298 -11.64 7.87 -9.94
C LYS A 298 -10.99 7.38 -11.23
N ARG A 299 -11.21 8.06 -12.35
CA ARG A 299 -10.61 7.71 -13.65
C ARG A 299 -9.09 7.68 -13.56
N LYS A 300 -8.50 8.78 -13.07
CA LYS A 300 -7.06 8.93 -12.92
C LYS A 300 -6.43 7.90 -12.01
N MET A 301 -7.05 7.66 -10.85
CA MET A 301 -6.45 6.79 -9.84
C MET A 301 -6.68 5.30 -10.10
N CYS A 302 -7.79 4.93 -10.75
CA CYS A 302 -8.19 3.53 -10.92
C CYS A 302 -7.93 2.97 -12.32
N TYR A 303 -7.82 3.81 -13.36
CA TYR A 303 -7.72 3.36 -14.75
C TYR A 303 -6.49 3.89 -15.48
N GLU A 304 -6.19 5.18 -15.38
CA GLU A 304 -5.11 5.78 -16.18
C GLU A 304 -3.76 5.22 -15.77
N ARG A 305 -2.96 4.75 -16.73
CA ARG A 305 -1.52 4.44 -16.53
C ARG A 305 -0.74 5.75 -16.46
N ALA A 306 0.32 5.77 -15.64
CA ALA A 306 1.10 6.98 -15.33
C ALA A 306 2.07 7.34 -16.45
#